data_AF-A0A3D9BMZ8-F1
#
_entry.id   AF-A0A3D9BMZ8-F1
#
_cell.length_a   1.000
_cell.length_b   1.000
_cell.length_c   1.000
_cell.angle_alpha   90.00
_cell.angle_beta   90.00
_cell.angle_gamma   90.00
#
_symmetry.space_group_name_H-M   'P 1'
#
loop_
_entity.id
_entity.type
_entity.pdbx_description
1 polymer ?
#
loop_
_entity_poly.entity_id
_entity_poly.type
_entity_poly.pdbx_seq_one_letter_code
_entity_poly.pdbx_strand_id
1 'polypeptide(L)'
;MFVALSFIILLITDIAVFEKGYSWLGYFVVATFHTSSFLIKMFSKDYSKSTEFKIYSFISLTILISLLLLMIFDNIDWVTNFIGFILMFGIPLTPILAICYLIIVYKDYHGLVQNS
;
A
#
# COMPACT_ATOMS: atom_id res chain seq x y z
N MET A 1 -13.70 -5.19 3.61
CA MET A 1 -13.76 -4.35 4.83
C MET A 1 -13.08 -5.04 6.03
N PHE A 2 -13.46 -6.28 6.38
CA PHE A 2 -12.82 -7.04 7.47
C PHE A 2 -11.30 -7.18 7.35
N VAL A 3 -10.79 -7.52 6.17
CA VAL A 3 -9.34 -7.72 5.93
C VAL A 3 -8.52 -6.46 6.23
N ALA A 4 -9.00 -5.27 5.87
CA ALA A 4 -8.28 -4.01 6.10
C ALA A 4 -8.31 -3.61 7.58
N LEU A 5 -9.42 -3.90 8.26
CA LEU A 5 -9.63 -3.57 9.67
C LEU A 5 -8.84 -4.50 10.60
N SER A 6 -8.82 -5.80 10.31
CA SER A 6 -7.93 -6.76 10.98
C SER A 6 -6.45 -6.44 10.78
N PHE A 7 -6.11 -5.74 9.68
CA PHE A 7 -4.74 -5.32 9.42
C PHE A 7 -4.31 -4.07 10.20
N ILE A 8 -5.17 -3.05 10.34
CA ILE A 8 -4.90 -1.90 11.20
C ILE A 8 -4.65 -2.36 12.65
N ILE A 9 -5.41 -3.35 13.11
CA ILE A 9 -5.23 -3.97 14.42
C ILE A 9 -3.88 -4.68 14.53
N LEU A 10 -3.49 -5.50 13.53
CA LEU A 10 -2.18 -6.14 13.46
C LEU A 10 -1.02 -5.12 13.45
N LEU A 11 -1.19 -4.00 12.75
CA LEU A 11 -0.19 -2.92 12.64
C LEU A 11 0.01 -2.18 13.97
N ILE A 12 -1.09 -1.83 14.66
CA ILE A 12 -1.03 -1.22 15.99
C ILE A 12 -0.40 -2.21 16.97
N THR A 13 -0.73 -3.50 16.86
CA THR A 13 -0.17 -4.56 17.71
C THR A 13 1.33 -4.72 17.47
N ASP A 14 1.81 -4.69 16.22
CA ASP A 14 3.23 -4.83 15.91
C ASP A 14 4.08 -3.67 16.46
N ILE A 15 3.59 -2.43 16.28
CA ILE A 15 4.27 -1.22 16.76
C ILE A 15 4.22 -1.13 18.29
N ALA A 16 3.06 -1.41 18.91
CA ALA A 16 2.86 -1.22 20.34
C ALA A 16 3.33 -2.38 21.22
N VAL A 17 3.41 -3.61 20.68
CA VAL A 17 3.72 -4.82 21.48
C VAL A 17 5.12 -5.33 21.21
N PHE A 18 5.59 -5.32 19.96
CA PHE A 18 6.85 -5.98 19.63
C PHE A 18 8.06 -5.04 19.62
N GLU A 19 7.87 -3.71 19.56
CA GLU A 19 8.92 -2.65 19.56
C GLU A 19 10.07 -2.87 18.55
N LYS A 20 9.87 -3.78 17.61
CA LYS A 20 10.97 -4.43 16.90
C LYS A 20 11.05 -3.97 15.44
N GLY A 21 9.97 -3.46 14.87
CA GLY A 21 9.93 -3.08 13.44
C GLY A 21 10.07 -4.30 12.50
N TYR A 22 9.88 -5.52 13.01
CA TYR A 22 10.09 -6.76 12.24
C TYR A 22 8.95 -7.08 11.27
N SER A 23 7.81 -6.39 11.30
CA SER A 23 6.72 -6.67 10.35
C SER A 23 6.90 -6.00 8.99
N TRP A 24 8.14 -5.87 8.49
CA TRP A 24 8.39 -5.52 7.09
C TRP A 24 7.66 -6.48 6.14
N LEU A 25 7.53 -7.77 6.52
CA LEU A 25 6.68 -8.75 5.85
C LEU A 25 5.20 -8.37 5.88
N GLY A 26 4.69 -7.86 7.01
CA GLY A 26 3.34 -7.34 7.10
C GLY A 26 3.12 -6.13 6.19
N TYR A 27 4.03 -5.16 6.22
CA TYR A 27 4.00 -4.01 5.31
C TYR A 27 4.07 -4.44 3.84
N PHE A 28 4.90 -5.42 3.50
CA PHE A 28 5.02 -5.98 2.16
C PHE A 28 3.72 -6.67 1.71
N VAL A 29 3.10 -7.47 2.57
CA VAL A 29 1.81 -8.12 2.26
C VAL A 29 0.72 -7.07 2.04
N VAL A 30 0.67 -6.00 2.84
CA VAL A 30 -0.29 -4.90 2.66
C VAL A 30 -0.05 -4.18 1.35
N ALA A 31 1.18 -3.69 1.15
CA ALA A 31 1.63 -3.05 -0.07
C ALA A 31 1.25 -3.88 -1.28
N THR A 32 1.52 -5.18 -1.24
CA THR A 32 1.19 -6.13 -2.31
C THR A 32 -0.32 -6.27 -2.51
N PHE A 33 -1.11 -6.45 -1.44
CA PHE A 33 -2.54 -6.72 -1.56
C PHE A 33 -3.31 -5.52 -2.14
N HIS A 34 -3.10 -4.33 -1.57
CA HIS A 34 -3.79 -3.14 -2.08
C HIS A 34 -3.25 -2.73 -3.45
N THR A 35 -1.95 -2.88 -3.71
CA THR A 35 -1.37 -2.60 -5.04
C THR A 35 -1.84 -3.59 -6.10
N SER A 36 -2.02 -4.87 -5.77
CA SER A 36 -2.52 -5.89 -6.71
C SER A 36 -3.99 -5.66 -7.06
N SER A 37 -4.84 -5.47 -6.04
CA SER A 37 -6.26 -5.12 -6.25
C SER A 37 -6.40 -3.83 -7.06
N PHE A 38 -5.46 -2.91 -6.88
CA PHE A 38 -5.36 -1.65 -7.59
C PHE A 38 -4.89 -1.83 -9.05
N LEU A 39 -3.85 -2.63 -9.32
CA LEU A 39 -3.34 -2.91 -10.67
C LEU A 39 -4.44 -3.51 -11.55
N ILE A 40 -5.24 -4.43 -11.00
CA ILE A 40 -6.41 -4.99 -11.68
C ILE A 40 -7.39 -3.89 -12.12
N LYS A 41 -7.70 -2.92 -11.24
CA LYS A 41 -8.55 -1.77 -11.58
C LYS A 41 -7.89 -0.82 -12.59
N MET A 42 -6.57 -0.62 -12.51
CA MET A 42 -5.85 0.26 -13.43
C MET A 42 -5.83 -0.26 -14.87
N PHE A 43 -5.82 -1.57 -15.07
CA PHE A 43 -5.91 -2.18 -16.41
C PHE A 43 -7.32 -2.51 -16.86
N SER A 44 -8.33 -2.36 -15.99
CA SER A 44 -9.73 -2.48 -16.39
C SER A 44 -10.13 -1.35 -17.35
N LYS A 45 -10.80 -1.71 -18.44
CA LYS A 45 -11.29 -0.74 -19.45
C LYS A 45 -12.50 0.04 -18.97
N ASP A 46 -13.24 -0.51 -18.02
CA ASP A 46 -14.53 0.03 -17.56
C ASP A 46 -14.41 0.93 -16.32
N TYR A 47 -13.19 1.17 -15.83
CA TYR A 47 -12.96 1.93 -14.61
C TYR A 47 -12.51 3.38 -14.93
N SER A 48 -13.31 4.36 -14.47
CA SER A 48 -12.98 5.79 -14.58
C SER A 48 -11.89 6.17 -13.58
N LYS A 49 -10.69 6.48 -14.09
CA LYS A 49 -9.49 6.73 -13.29
C LYS A 49 -9.44 8.19 -12.86
N SER A 50 -9.95 8.48 -11.66
CA SER A 50 -9.81 9.81 -11.05
C SER A 50 -8.34 10.19 -10.84
N THR A 51 -8.05 11.49 -10.74
CA THR A 51 -6.69 11.97 -10.46
C THR A 51 -6.19 11.49 -9.10
N GLU A 52 -7.07 11.48 -8.09
CA GLU A 52 -6.80 10.93 -6.75
C GLU A 52 -6.36 9.46 -6.82
N PHE A 53 -7.07 8.67 -7.64
CA PHE A 53 -6.73 7.27 -7.88
C PHE A 53 -5.33 7.14 -8.49
N LYS A 54 -5.00 7.92 -9.52
CA LYS A 54 -3.68 7.89 -10.19
C LYS A 54 -2.52 8.26 -9.26
N ILE A 55 -2.69 9.27 -8.42
CA ILE A 55 -1.65 9.70 -7.47
C ILE A 55 -1.43 8.60 -6.42
N TYR A 56 -2.51 8.08 -5.84
CA TYR A 56 -2.46 6.94 -4.92
C TYR A 56 -1.73 5.74 -5.54
N SER A 57 -2.01 5.46 -6.82
CA SER A 57 -1.42 4.38 -7.61
C SER A 57 0.11 4.46 -7.61
N PHE A 58 0.61 5.63 -7.98
CA PHE A 58 2.01 5.85 -8.25
C PHE A 58 2.84 5.72 -6.97
N ILE A 59 2.33 6.29 -5.88
CA ILE A 59 2.98 6.23 -4.56
C ILE A 59 3.01 4.79 -4.06
N SER A 60 1.88 4.06 -4.11
CA SER A 60 1.80 2.68 -3.63
C SER A 60 2.72 1.74 -4.43
N LEU A 61 2.77 1.90 -5.76
CA LEU A 61 3.65 1.13 -6.62
C LEU A 61 5.12 1.42 -6.35
N THR A 62 5.48 2.69 -6.12
CA THR A 62 6.85 3.10 -5.77
C THR A 62 7.31 2.40 -4.49
N ILE A 63 6.47 2.40 -3.44
CA ILE A 63 6.79 1.73 -2.17
C ILE A 63 6.96 0.22 -2.36
N LEU A 64 6.06 -0.42 -3.12
CA LEU A 64 6.14 -1.86 -3.38
C LEU A 64 7.40 -2.23 -4.16
N ILE A 65 7.74 -1.46 -5.22
CA ILE A 65 8.97 -1.67 -5.99
C ILE A 65 10.20 -1.46 -5.11
N SER A 66 10.21 -0.43 -4.26
CA SER A 66 11.29 -0.19 -3.31
C SER A 66 11.46 -1.37 -2.35
N LEU A 67 10.38 -1.94 -1.80
CA LEU A 67 10.46 -3.15 -0.97
C LEU A 67 11.00 -4.36 -1.74
N LEU A 68 10.56 -4.57 -2.97
CA LEU A 68 11.06 -5.66 -3.84
C LEU A 68 12.54 -5.51 -4.16
N LEU A 69 12.98 -4.30 -4.50
CA LEU A 69 14.38 -4.03 -4.79
C LEU A 69 15.27 -4.20 -3.57
N LEU A 70 14.78 -3.84 -2.37
CA LEU A 70 15.49 -4.11 -1.13
C LEU A 70 15.71 -5.61 -0.92
N MET A 71 14.72 -6.45 -1.21
CA MET A 71 14.84 -7.91 -1.11
C MET A 71 15.86 -8.50 -2.10
N ILE A 72 15.98 -7.93 -3.30
CA ILE A 72 16.81 -8.49 -4.38
C ILE A 72 18.27 -7.99 -4.29
N PHE A 73 18.47 -6.75 -3.82
CA PHE A 73 19.75 -6.05 -3.84
C PHE A 73 20.23 -5.63 -2.45
N ASP A 74 19.85 -6.38 -1.40
CA ASP A 74 20.21 -6.08 -0.01
C ASP A 74 21.73 -5.97 0.22
N ASN A 75 22.50 -6.66 -0.61
CA ASN A 75 23.95 -6.73 -0.61
C ASN A 75 24.67 -5.58 -1.35
N ILE A 76 23.94 -4.64 -1.95
CA ILE A 76 24.52 -3.48 -2.65
C ILE A 76 24.27 -2.21 -1.81
N ASP A 77 25.28 -1.78 -1.04
CA ASP A 77 25.18 -0.69 -0.06
C ASP A 77 24.51 0.59 -0.59
N TRP A 78 24.89 1.05 -1.79
CA TRP A 78 24.29 2.25 -2.37
C TRP A 78 22.79 2.07 -2.68
N VAL A 79 22.40 0.90 -3.20
CA VAL A 79 21.01 0.59 -3.54
C VAL A 79 20.19 0.48 -2.26
N THR A 80 20.70 -0.23 -1.26
CA THR A 80 20.08 -0.36 0.07
C THR A 80 19.90 1.00 0.75
N ASN A 81 20.88 1.91 0.67
CA ASN A 81 20.77 3.26 1.23
C ASN A 81 19.74 4.13 0.51
N PHE A 82 19.74 4.14 -0.83
CA PHE A 82 18.76 4.90 -1.62
C PHE A 82 17.33 4.40 -1.40
N ILE A 83 17.14 3.08 -1.40
CA ILE A 83 15.84 2.46 -1.15
C ILE A 83 15.42 2.67 0.31
N GLY A 84 16.36 2.54 1.26
CA GLY A 84 16.12 2.80 2.67
C GLY A 84 15.59 4.21 2.91
N PHE A 85 16.13 5.22 2.20
CA PHE A 85 15.60 6.58 2.24
C PHE A 85 14.14 6.66 1.76
N ILE A 86 13.80 6.01 0.65
CA ILE A 86 12.41 5.97 0.15
C ILE A 86 11.48 5.28 1.16
N LEU A 87 11.91 4.15 1.72
CA LEU A 87 11.12 3.35 2.66
C LEU A 87 10.97 4.02 4.03
N MET A 88 11.90 4.88 4.44
CA MET A 88 11.79 5.68 5.66
C MET A 88 10.50 6.51 5.68
N PHE A 89 10.08 7.01 4.52
CA PHE A 89 8.82 7.73 4.36
C PHE A 89 7.69 6.79 3.90
N GLY A 90 8.00 5.78 3.09
CA GLY A 90 7.03 4.83 2.54
C GLY A 90 6.33 3.98 3.61
N ILE A 91 7.07 3.46 4.58
CA ILE A 91 6.52 2.59 5.65
C ILE A 91 5.47 3.35 6.49
N PRO A 92 5.78 4.54 7.06
CA PRO A 92 4.76 5.35 7.76
C PRO A 92 3.60 5.81 6.88
N LEU A 93 3.82 5.95 5.57
CA LEU A 93 2.80 6.34 4.61
C LEU A 93 1.85 5.20 4.23
N THR A 94 2.26 3.94 4.43
CA THR A 94 1.49 2.75 4.02
C THR A 94 0.11 2.66 4.71
N PRO A 95 -0.04 2.94 6.02
CA PRO A 95 -1.36 3.03 6.68
C PRO A 95 -2.25 4.15 6.11
N ILE A 96 -1.68 5.31 5.80
CA ILE A 96 -2.40 6.44 5.21
C ILE A 96 -2.93 6.04 3.83
N LEU A 97 -2.09 5.42 3.02
CA LEU A 97 -2.46 4.88 1.70
C LEU A 97 -3.56 3.83 1.83
N ALA A 98 -3.50 2.94 2.82
CA ALA A 98 -4.56 1.96 3.05
C ALA A 98 -5.92 2.63 3.38
N ILE A 99 -5.93 3.71 4.15
CA ILE A 99 -7.16 4.49 4.43
C ILE A 99 -7.66 5.18 3.14
N CYS A 100 -6.77 5.82 2.38
CA CYS A 100 -7.12 6.42 1.09
C CYS A 100 -7.76 5.40 0.14
N TYR A 101 -7.20 4.18 0.08
CA TYR A 101 -7.75 3.09 -0.71
C TYR A 101 -9.18 2.73 -0.28
N LEU A 102 -9.44 2.62 1.02
CA LEU A 102 -10.79 2.33 1.53
C LEU A 102 -11.80 3.42 1.15
N ILE A 103 -11.40 4.69 1.23
CA ILE A 103 -12.25 5.83 0.84
C ILE A 103 -12.58 5.75 -0.66
N ILE A 104 -11.58 5.47 -1.50
CA ILE A 104 -11.78 5.33 -2.95
C ILE A 104 -12.74 4.17 -3.23
N VAL A 105 -12.52 3.00 -2.63
CA VAL A 105 -13.39 1.83 -2.81
C VAL A 105 -14.82 2.11 -2.32
N TYR A 106 -14.97 2.83 -1.21
CA TYR A 106 -16.28 3.22 -0.69
C TYR A 106 -17.00 4.15 -1.67
N LYS A 107 -16.32 5.18 -2.17
CA LYS A 107 -16.87 6.11 -3.19
C LYS A 107 -17.28 5.35 -4.45
N ASP A 108 -16.43 4.44 -4.94
CA ASP A 108 -16.73 3.61 -6.11
C ASP A 108 -18.01 2.79 -5.90
N TYR A 109 -18.12 2.13 -4.75
CA TYR A 109 -19.27 1.27 -4.44
C TYR A 109 -20.56 2.08 -4.30
N HIS A 110 -20.52 3.22 -3.61
CA HIS A 110 -21.68 4.09 -3.47
C HIS A 110 -22.14 4.68 -4.82
N GLY A 111 -21.19 5.01 -5.69
CA GLY A 111 -21.48 5.46 -7.06
C GLY A 111 -22.13 4.38 -7.92
N LEU A 112 -21.83 3.10 -7.69
CA LEU A 112 -22.50 2.00 -8.39
C LEU A 112 -23.94 1.79 -7.89
N VAL A 113 -24.18 1.87 -6.58
CA VAL A 113 -25.51 1.70 -5.98
C VAL A 113 -26.46 2.85 -6.31
N GLN A 114 -25.96 4.08 -6.48
CA GLN A 114 -26.81 5.22 -6.87
C GLN A 114 -27.17 5.25 -8.36
N ASN A 115 -26.43 4.52 -9.21
CA ASN A 115 -26.67 4.44 -10.65
C ASN A 115 -27.36 3.14 -11.10
N SER A 116 -27.75 2.28 -10.15
CA SER A 116 -28.55 1.06 -10.36
C SER A 116 -30.01 1.29 -9.96
#